data_AF-A0A1I2BZ07-F1
#
_entry.id   AF-A0A1I2BZ07-F1
#
_cell.length_a   1.000
_cell.length_b   1.000
_cell.length_c   1.000
_cell.angle_alpha   90.00
_cell.angle_beta   90.00
_cell.angle_gamma   90.00
#
_symmetry.space_group_name_H-M   'P 1'
#
loop_
_entity.id
_entity.type
_entity.pdbx_description
1 polymer ?
#
loop_
_entity_poly.entity_id
_entity_poly.type
_entity_poly.pdbx_seq_one_letter_code
_entity_poly.pdbx_strand_id
1 'polypeptide(L)' 'MKVVAVHGVSVALACRTFQISETCYRYSPTLSTENEEIADWLERLTTNKRNWGFGLCFLYLRNVLRIPG' A
#
# COMPACT_ATOMS: atom_id res chain seq x y z
N MET A 1 -7.83 -4.57 11.51
CA MET A 1 -7.89 -4.92 12.95
C MET A 1 -9.24 -5.56 13.27
N LYS A 2 -9.25 -6.81 13.77
CA LYS A 2 -10.50 -7.56 14.08
C LYS A 2 -11.03 -7.37 15.51
N VAL A 3 -10.27 -6.71 16.39
CA VAL A 3 -10.59 -6.58 17.84
C VAL A 3 -11.94 -5.92 18.10
N VAL A 4 -12.31 -4.87 17.34
CA VAL A 4 -13.61 -4.20 17.48
C VAL A 4 -14.77 -5.14 17.12
N ALA A 5 -14.62 -5.94 16.06
CA ALA A 5 -15.64 -6.88 15.62
C ALA A 5 -15.72 -8.16 16.49
N VAL A 6 -14.59 -8.61 17.03
CA VAL A 6 -14.49 -9.85 17.82
C VAL A 6 -14.83 -9.63 19.29
N HIS A 7 -14.43 -8.50 19.86
CA HIS A 7 -14.60 -8.20 21.29
C HIS A 7 -15.64 -7.11 21.57
N GLY A 8 -16.28 -6.56 20.54
CA GLY A 8 -17.31 -5.51 20.70
C GLY A 8 -16.78 -4.20 21.31
N VAL A 9 -15.46 -3.97 21.25
CA VAL A 9 -14.84 -2.78 21.83
C VAL A 9 -14.95 -1.57 20.90
N SER A 10 -15.03 -0.37 21.44
CA SER A 10 -15.08 0.85 20.62
C SER A 10 -13.77 1.09 19.87
N VAL A 11 -13.85 1.73 18.69
CA VAL A 11 -12.68 2.11 17.88
C VAL A 11 -11.71 2.96 18.70
N ALA A 12 -12.23 3.90 19.50
CA ALA A 12 -11.42 4.73 20.39
C ALA A 12 -10.65 3.91 21.44
N LEU A 13 -11.25 2.84 21.97
CA LEU A 13 -10.57 1.95 22.91
C LEU A 13 -9.46 1.17 22.20
N ALA A 14 -9.74 0.58 21.03
CA ALA A 14 -8.74 -0.11 20.23
C ALA A 14 -7.56 0.81 19.87
N CYS A 15 -7.84 2.04 19.43
CA CYS A 15 -6.80 3.03 19.10
C CYS A 15 -5.90 3.35 20.29
N ARG A 16 -6.48 3.53 21.50
CA ARG A 16 -5.70 3.74 22.73
C ARG A 16 -4.86 2.52 23.12
N THR A 17 -5.41 1.31 23.02
CA THR A 17 -4.72 0.07 23.36
C THR A 17 -3.52 -0.18 22.44
N PHE A 18 -3.67 0.09 21.15
CA PHE A 18 -2.61 -0.12 20.15
C PHE A 18 -1.75 1.13 19.90
N GLN A 19 -2.00 2.24 20.61
CA GLN A 19 -1.35 3.53 20.41
C GLN A 19 -1.33 4.01 18.94
N ILE A 20 -2.42 3.75 18.21
CA ILE A 20 -2.59 4.21 16.83
C ILE A 20 -3.64 5.33 16.77
N SER A 21 -3.59 6.15 15.73
CA SER A 21 -4.64 7.12 15.47
C SER A 21 -5.89 6.46 14.89
N GLU A 22 -7.06 7.09 15.05
CA GLU A 22 -8.28 6.63 14.39
C GLU A 22 -8.17 6.66 12.86
N THR A 23 -7.34 7.56 12.31
CA THR A 23 -7.08 7.61 10.87
C THR A 23 -6.32 6.37 10.39
N CYS A 24 -5.31 5.91 11.14
CA CYS A 24 -4.63 4.64 10.88
C CYS A 24 -5.57 3.44 11.07
N TYR A 25 -6.47 3.50 12.06
CA TYR A 25 -7.46 2.43 12.26
C TYR A 25 -8.46 2.33 11.08
N ARG A 26 -8.94 3.48 10.59
CA ARG A 26 -9.86 3.58 9.44
C ARG A 26 -9.17 3.46 8.09
N TYR A 27 -7.84 3.42 8.05
CA TYR A 27 -7.08 3.21 6.83
C TYR A 27 -7.42 1.82 6.29
N SER A 28 -8.29 1.81 5.28
CA SER A 28 -8.50 0.65 4.45
C SER A 28 -7.55 0.80 3.27
N PRO A 29 -6.62 -0.14 3.03
CA PRO A 29 -5.86 -0.14 1.79
C PRO A 29 -6.86 -0.22 0.64
N THR A 30 -7.04 0.89 -0.07
CA THR A 30 -7.81 0.95 -1.31
C THR A 30 -6.97 0.27 -2.38
N LEU A 31 -7.42 -0.91 -2.81
CA LEU A 31 -6.81 -1.74 -3.85
C LEU A 31 -5.41 -2.27 -3.53
N SER A 32 -5.34 -3.45 -2.90
CA SER A 32 -4.09 -4.20 -2.77
C SER A 32 -3.63 -4.80 -4.11
N THR A 33 -4.54 -5.16 -5.01
CA THR A 33 -4.19 -5.82 -6.29
C THR A 33 -3.42 -4.91 -7.24
N GLU A 34 -3.83 -3.64 -7.38
CA GLU A 34 -3.12 -2.67 -8.21
C GLU A 34 -1.73 -2.35 -7.62
N ASN A 35 -1.64 -2.26 -6.29
CA ASN A 35 -0.36 -2.09 -5.60
C ASN A 35 0.56 -3.33 -5.74
N GLU A 36 -0.01 -4.53 -5.74
CA GLU A 36 0.71 -5.80 -6.00
C GLU A 36 1.20 -5.86 -7.45
N GLU A 37 0.39 -5.46 -8.42
CA GLU A 37 0.79 -5.37 -9.83
C GLU A 37 1.90 -4.34 -10.03
N ILE A 38 1.79 -3.15 -9.43
CA ILE A 38 2.84 -2.13 -9.47
C ILE A 38 4.13 -2.67 -8.85
N ALA A 39 4.05 -3.40 -7.74
CA ALA A 39 5.20 -4.01 -7.09
C ALA A 39 5.89 -5.08 -7.97
N ASP A 40 5.14 -5.99 -8.59
CA ASP A 40 5.67 -7.00 -9.51
C ASP A 40 6.36 -6.34 -10.72
N TRP A 41 5.71 -5.33 -11.30
CA TRP A 41 6.29 -4.60 -12.42
C TRP A 41 7.56 -3.83 -12.03
N LEU A 42 7.62 -3.23 -10.83
CA LEU A 42 8.82 -2.58 -10.30
C LEU A 42 9.96 -3.57 -10.07
N GLU A 43 9.67 -4.75 -9.51
CA GLU A 43 10.67 -5.80 -9.29
C GLU A 43 11.24 -6.32 -10.62
N ARG A 44 10.38 -6.56 -11.62
CA ARG A 44 10.79 -6.96 -12.97
C ARG A 44 11.58 -5.89 -13.71
N LEU A 45 11.26 -4.61 -13.49
CA LEU A 45 11.99 -3.50 -14.10
C LEU A 45 13.36 -3.29 -13.46
N THR A 46 13.45 -3.34 -12.13
CA THR A 46 14.71 -3.16 -11.40
C THR A 46 15.69 -4.31 -11.67
N THR A 47 15.19 -5.54 -11.85
CA THR A 47 16.02 -6.69 -12.24
C THR A 47 16.50 -6.62 -13.70
N ASN A 48 15.64 -6.22 -14.65
CA ASN A 48 16.00 -6.10 -16.08
C ASN A 48 16.80 -4.83 -16.42
N LYS A 49 16.64 -3.76 -15.64
CA LYS A 49 17.28 -2.46 -15.86
C LYS A 49 18.06 -2.03 -14.61
N ARG A 50 19.11 -2.77 -14.26
CA ARG A 50 20.00 -2.48 -13.11
C ARG A 50 20.61 -1.07 -13.07
N ASN A 51 20.68 -0.38 -14.21
CA ASN A 51 21.17 1.00 -14.29
C ASN A 51 20.07 2.06 -14.07
N TRP A 52 18.81 1.66 -13.92
CA TRP A 52 17.69 2.57 -13.68
C TRP A 52 17.43 2.69 -12.19
N GLY A 53 17.49 3.92 -11.67
CA GLY A 53 17.03 4.22 -10.32
C GLY A 53 15.51 4.15 -10.22
N PHE A 54 14.99 4.10 -8.98
CA PHE A 54 13.55 3.99 -8.71
C PHE A 54 12.69 5.02 -9.46
N GLY A 55 13.14 6.28 -9.54
CA GLY A 55 12.43 7.34 -10.24
C GLY A 55 12.23 7.08 -11.74
N LEU A 56 13.20 6.45 -12.40
CA LEU A 56 13.08 6.07 -13.82
C LEU A 56 12.11 4.91 -14.01
N CYS A 57 12.13 3.92 -13.11
CA CYS A 57 11.16 2.82 -13.12
C CYS A 57 9.73 3.33 -12.91
N PHE A 58 9.51 4.25 -11.95
CA PHE A 58 8.22 4.87 -11.71
C PHE A 58 7.72 5.68 -12.91
N LEU A 59 8.58 6.51 -13.51
CA LEU A 59 8.23 7.27 -14.71
C LEU A 59 7.88 6.35 -15.89
N TYR A 60 8.59 5.23 -16.05
CA TYR A 60 8.29 4.26 -17.10
C TYR A 60 6.91 3.61 -16.90
N LEU A 61 6.58 3.20 -15.68
CA LEU A 61 5.27 2.59 -15.39
C LEU A 61 4.11 3.54 -15.67
N ARG A 62 4.28 4.81 -15.29
CA ARG A 62 3.25 5.84 -15.50
C ARG A 62 3.09 6.24 -16.97
N ASN A 63 4.19 6.36 -17.71
CA ASN A 63 4.16 6.90 -19.08
C ASN A 63 4.01 5.84 -20.16
N VAL A 64 4.59 4.64 -19.96
CA VAL A 64 4.58 3.57 -20.96
C VAL A 64 3.48 2.56 -20.65
N LEU A 65 3.42 2.10 -19.40
CA LEU A 65 2.44 1.09 -18.98
C LEU A 65 1.06 1.70 -18.65
N ARG A 66 0.98 3.04 -18.48
CA ARG A 66 -0.25 3.80 -18.16
C ARG A 66 -1.03 3.25 -16.96
N ILE A 67 -0.36 2.67 -15.97
CA ILE A 67 -1.01 2.26 -14.73
C ILE A 67 -1.53 3.53 -14.02
N PRO A 68 -2.85 3.65 -13.75
CA PRO A 68 -3.36 4.74 -12.94
C PRO A 68 -2.85 4.61 -11.50
N GLY A 69 -2.65 5.74 -10.83
CA GLY A 69 -2.17 5.79 -9.45
C GLY A 69 -3.13 6.53 -8.55
#